data_AF-A0A2X3JU78-F1
#
_entry.id   AF-A0A2X3JU78-F1
#
_cell.length_a   1.000
_cell.length_b   1.000
_cell.length_c   1.000
_cell.angle_alpha   90.00
_cell.angle_beta   90.00
_cell.angle_gamma   90.00
#
_symmetry.space_group_name_H-M   'P 1'
#
loop_
_entity.id
_entity.type
_entity.pdbx_description
1 polymer ?
#
loop_
_entity_poly.entity_id
_entity_poly.type
_entity_poly.pdbx_seq_one_letter_code
_entity_poly.pdbx_strand_id
1 'polypeptide(L)' 'MNHSLKPWNTFGIDHNAQHIVCAEDEQQLLNAWQYATAEGQPVLILGEGSNVLFLEDYRGTVIINRIQRYRNS' A
#
# COMPACT_ATOMS: atom_id res chain seq x y z
N MET A 1 15.98 -0.55 2.65
CA MET A 1 15.83 -0.17 1.22
C MET A 1 14.49 0.54 1.12
N ASN A 2 14.44 1.68 0.44
CA ASN A 2 13.19 2.43 0.27
C ASN A 2 12.58 2.02 -1.08
N HIS A 3 11.26 1.83 -1.14
CA HIS A 3 10.55 1.31 -2.31
C HIS A 3 9.78 2.43 -3.02
N SER A 4 10.01 2.61 -4.32
CA SER A 4 9.34 3.65 -5.11
C SER A 4 7.82 3.42 -5.20
N LEU A 5 7.07 4.51 -4.99
CA LEU A 5 5.62 4.60 -5.11
C LEU A 5 5.14 4.90 -6.53
N LYS A 6 6.07 5.21 -7.45
CA LYS A 6 5.78 5.56 -8.84
C LYS A 6 4.85 4.57 -9.59
N PRO A 7 5.03 3.24 -9.50
CA PRO A 7 4.13 2.31 -10.18
C PRO A 7 2.76 2.13 -9.48
N TRP A 8 2.59 2.73 -8.29
CA TRP A 8 1.42 2.55 -7.42
C TRP A 8 0.54 3.80 -7.32
N ASN A 9 0.79 4.82 -8.16
CA ASN A 9 -0.07 6.00 -8.28
C ASN A 9 -0.16 6.46 -9.74
N THR A 10 -1.35 6.87 -10.18
CA THR A 10 -1.58 7.27 -11.58
C THR A 10 -0.96 8.61 -11.95
N PHE A 11 -0.62 9.46 -10.97
CA PHE A 11 0.13 10.68 -11.21
C PHE A 11 1.60 10.42 -11.60
N GLY A 12 2.10 9.19 -11.38
CA GLY A 12 3.48 8.82 -11.72
C GLY A 12 4.52 9.52 -10.85
N ILE A 13 4.14 9.98 -9.66
CA ILE A 13 5.03 10.68 -8.72
C ILE A 13 5.96 9.66 -8.05
N ASP A 14 7.24 10.00 -8.03
CA ASP A 14 8.30 9.16 -7.51
C ASP A 14 8.70 9.58 -6.09
N HIS A 15 7.89 9.15 -5.13
CA HIS A 15 8.23 9.16 -3.70
C HIS A 15 8.45 7.74 -3.22
N ASN A 16 9.09 7.58 -2.07
CA ASN A 16 9.34 6.25 -1.50
C ASN A 16 8.39 5.92 -0.35
N ALA A 17 8.16 4.62 -0.14
CA ALA A 17 7.65 4.06 1.10
C ALA A 17 8.74 3.24 1.82
N GLN A 18 8.64 3.09 3.14
CA GLN A 18 9.53 2.20 3.89
C GLN A 18 9.28 0.74 3.53
N HIS A 19 8.00 0.34 3.42
CA HIS A 19 7.61 -0.98 2.96
C HIS A 19 6.43 -0.88 2.00
N ILE A 20 6.39 -1.77 1.01
CA ILE A 20 5.24 -1.96 0.14
C ILE A 20 4.89 -3.45 0.15
N VAL A 21 3.64 -3.78 0.46
CA VAL A 21 3.13 -5.15 0.52
C VAL A 21 1.91 -5.28 -0.37
N CYS A 22 1.88 -6.25 -1.27
CA CYS A 22 0.66 -6.60 -2.00
C CYS A 22 -0.12 -7.66 -1.21
N ALA A 23 -1.39 -7.39 -0.94
CA ALA A 23 -2.27 -8.33 -0.28
C ALA A 23 -3.34 -8.83 -1.27
N GLU A 24 -3.33 -10.13 -1.54
CA GLU A 24 -4.25 -10.79 -2.48
C GLU A 24 -5.48 -11.39 -1.80
N ASP A 25 -5.44 -11.54 -0.47
CA ASP A 25 -6.54 -12.01 0.36
C ASP A 25 -6.63 -11.21 1.68
N GLU A 26 -7.74 -11.39 2.41
CA GLU A 26 -8.00 -10.68 3.67
C GLU A 26 -6.98 -11.03 4.76
N GLN A 27 -6.47 -12.27 4.78
CA GLN A 27 -5.51 -12.71 5.78
C GLN A 27 -4.14 -12.07 5.56
N GLN A 28 -3.70 -11.95 4.31
CA GLN A 28 -2.46 -11.25 3.95
C GLN A 28 -2.54 -9.77 4.33
N LEU A 29 -3.69 -9.12 4.07
CA LEU A 29 -3.90 -7.73 4.47
C LEU A 29 -3.83 -7.57 5.99
N LEU A 30 -4.51 -8.45 6.72
CA LEU A 30 -4.51 -8.44 8.18
C LEU A 30 -3.11 -8.68 8.76
N ASN A 31 -2.36 -9.64 8.22
CA ASN A 31 -0.99 -9.94 8.64
C ASN A 31 -0.05 -8.76 8.40
N ALA A 32 -0.13 -8.12 7.22
CA ALA A 32 0.67 -6.95 6.90
C ALA A 32 0.35 -5.76 7.83
N TRP A 33 -0.93 -5.56 8.13
CA TRP A 33 -1.37 -4.53 9.07
C TRP A 33 -0.87 -4.80 10.50
N GLN A 34 -0.99 -6.03 10.99
CA GLN A 34 -0.53 -6.42 12.32
C GLN A 34 0.99 -6.27 12.46
N TYR A 35 1.75 -6.70 11.46
CA TYR A 35 3.21 -6.56 11.45
C TYR A 35 3.62 -5.09 11.51
N ALA A 36 3.09 -4.25 10.61
CA ALA A 36 3.44 -2.83 10.58
C ALA A 36 3.04 -2.11 11.88
N THR A 37 1.87 -2.45 12.45
CA THR A 37 1.40 -1.88 13.72
C THR A 37 2.28 -2.31 14.90
N ALA A 38 2.72 -3.57 14.94
CA ALA A 38 3.63 -4.07 15.97
C ALA A 38 5.01 -3.39 15.92
N GLU A 39 5.48 -3.02 14.72
CA GLU A 39 6.69 -2.23 14.49
C GLU A 39 6.48 -0.72 14.73
N GLY A 40 5.27 -0.29 15.11
CA GLY A 40 4.95 1.12 15.36
C GLY A 40 4.93 1.99 14.09
N GLN A 41 4.82 1.37 12.91
CA GLN A 41 4.78 2.09 11.63
C GLN A 41 3.37 2.55 11.28
N PRO A 42 3.19 3.74 10.69
CA PRO A 42 1.93 4.12 10.10
C PRO A 42 1.62 3.22 8.89
N VAL A 43 0.33 2.91 8.71
CA VAL A 43 -0.16 2.05 7.63
C VAL A 43 -1.08 2.83 6.69
N LEU A 44 -0.84 2.71 5.39
CA LEU A 44 -1.69 3.23 4.32
C LEU A 44 -2.17 2.07 3.45
N ILE A 45 -3.48 1.91 3.27
CA ILE A 45 -4.05 0.92 2.35
C ILE A 45 -4.42 1.62 1.04
N LEU A 46 -3.93 1.10 -0.08
CA LEU A 46 -4.22 1.61 -1.43
C LEU A 46 -4.87 0.54 -2.30
N GLY A 47 -5.78 0.95 -3.17
CA GLY A 47 -6.20 0.14 -4.31
C GLY A 47 -5.26 0.38 -5.50
N GLU A 48 -5.81 0.93 -6.58
CA GLU A 48 -5.05 1.26 -7.80
C GLU A 48 -4.23 2.55 -7.72
N GLY A 49 -4.44 3.37 -6.68
CA GLY A 49 -3.74 4.65 -6.53
C GLY A 49 -4.18 5.72 -7.53
N SER A 50 -5.42 5.66 -8.02
CA SER A 50 -5.96 6.61 -9.01
C SER A 50 -6.38 7.98 -8.44
N ASN A 51 -6.49 8.08 -7.11
CA ASN A 51 -6.92 9.29 -6.41
C ASN A 51 -6.04 9.58 -5.18
N VAL A 52 -4.72 9.40 -5.32
CA VAL A 52 -3.75 9.70 -4.27
C VAL A 52 -2.67 10.62 -4.82
N LEU A 53 -2.26 11.60 -4.02
CA LEU A 53 -1.15 12.51 -4.30
C LEU A 53 -0.15 12.43 -3.14
N PHE A 54 1.01 11.82 -3.39
CA PHE A 54 2.11 11.83 -2.42
C PHE A 54 2.84 13.16 -2.48
N LEU A 55 2.95 13.84 -1.34
CA LEU A 55 3.65 15.13 -1.21
C LEU A 55 5.10 14.97 -0.74
N GLU A 56 5.42 13.80 -0.16
CA GLU A 56 6.72 13.44 0.38
C GLU A 56 6.85 11.91 0.48
N ASP A 57 8.04 11.44 0.87
CA ASP A 57 8.27 10.03 1.15
C ASP A 57 7.39 9.57 2.33
N TYR A 58 6.65 8.49 2.11
CA TYR A 58 5.79 7.88 3.11
C TYR A 58 6.61 7.03 4.09
N ARG A 59 6.78 7.52 5.32
CA ARG A 59 7.55 6.86 6.38
C ARG A 59 6.74 5.75 7.09
N GLY A 60 6.25 4.79 6.32
CA GLY A 60 5.50 3.65 6.84
C GLY A 60 5.27 2.54 5.82
N THR A 61 4.36 1.65 6.14
CA THR A 61 3.98 0.51 5.30
C THR A 61 2.79 0.86 4.41
N VAL A 62 2.95 0.70 3.10
CA VAL A 62 1.87 0.82 2.12
C VAL A 62 1.39 -0.58 1.74
N ILE A 63 0.12 -0.89 2.01
CA ILE A 63 -0.51 -2.16 1.65
C ILE A 63 -1.34 -1.95 0.38
N ILE A 64 -0.94 -2.59 -0.71
CA ILE A 64 -1.66 -2.59 -1.98
C ILE A 64 -2.71 -3.70 -1.94
N ASN A 65 -3.98 -3.32 -1.86
CA ASN A 65 -5.11 -4.23 -1.87
C ASN A 65 -5.37 -4.76 -3.29
N ARG A 66 -5.13 -6.06 -3.47
CA ARG A 66 -5.38 -6.84 -4.69
C ARG A 66 -6.44 -7.93 -4.48
N ILE A 67 -7.22 -7.83 -3.40
CA ILE A 67 -8.31 -8.77 -3.11
C ILE A 67 -9.34 -8.65 -4.23
N GLN A 68 -9.52 -9.73 -4.98
CA GLN A 68 -10.51 -9.79 -6.05
C GLN A 68 -11.92 -9.74 -5.44
N ARG A 69 -12.66 -8.68 -5.75
CA ARG A 69 -14.09 -8.66 -5.48
C ARG A 69 -14.79 -9.49 -6.56
N TYR A 70 -15.51 -10.53 -6.14
CA TYR A 70 -16.47 -11.19 -7.02
C TYR A 70 -17.54 -10.18 -7.43
N ARG A 71 -17.52 -9.74 -8.69
CA ARG A 71 -18.64 -9.02 -9.31
C ARG A 71 -19.64 -10.06 -9.78
N ASN A 72 -20.73 -10.25 -9.04
CA ASN A 72 -21.92 -10.86 -9.63
C ASN A 72 -22.38 -9.92 -10.76
N SER A 73 -22.28 -10.43 -11.98
CA SER A 73 -22.82 -9.80 -13.20
C SER A 73 -24.23 -10.33 -13.43
#